data_AF-A0A960QKM6-F1
#
_entry.id   AF-A0A960QKM6-F1
#
_cell.length_a   1.000
_cell.length_b   1.000
_cell.length_c   1.000
_cell.angle_alpha   90.00
_cell.angle_beta   90.00
_cell.angle_gamma   90.00
#
_symmetry.space_group_name_H-M   'P 1'
#
loop_
_entity.id
_entity.type
_entity.pdbx_description
1 polymer ?
#
loop_
_entity_poly.entity_id
_entity_poly.type
_entity_poly.pdbx_seq_one_letter_code
_entity_poly.pdbx_strand_id
1 'polypeptide(L)'
;MMKSKVLRFLTLTSFVCCSSLHSVPKNDPEMTEATEPERSVIPPEIGPGYTINFNNVSIIEYVKFISKIANLNFIYDEKDLQFNVTIVSEEATSL
;
A
#
# COMPACT_ATOMS: atom_id res chain seq x y z
N MET A 1 49.87 31.97 13.60
CA MET A 1 50.14 30.99 14.68
C MET A 1 48.89 30.95 15.58
N MET A 2 48.32 29.75 15.84
CA MET A 2 47.09 29.43 16.62
C MET A 2 45.75 29.99 16.07
N LYS A 3 44.77 29.20 15.58
CA LYS A 3 43.95 28.06 16.05
C LYS A 3 42.78 28.42 17.00
N SER A 4 41.55 28.27 16.46
CA SER A 4 40.32 27.74 17.10
C SER A 4 39.57 28.65 18.11
N LYS A 5 38.24 28.75 18.25
CA LYS A 5 37.05 27.95 17.86
C LYS A 5 35.76 28.79 18.07
N VAL A 6 34.76 28.56 17.20
CA VAL A 6 33.27 28.46 17.42
C VAL A 6 32.51 29.58 18.16
N LEU A 7 31.56 30.25 17.46
CA LEU A 7 30.14 30.35 17.88
C LEU A 7 29.24 30.80 16.71
N ARG A 8 27.98 30.35 16.73
CA ARG A 8 27.01 30.23 15.63
C ARG A 8 26.16 31.48 15.35
N PHE A 9 25.80 31.60 14.05
CA PHE A 9 24.50 31.91 13.42
C PHE A 9 23.80 33.28 13.53
N LEU A 10 23.10 33.54 12.41
CA LEU A 10 21.98 34.47 12.13
C LEU A 10 22.44 35.90 11.77
N THR A 11 22.08 36.49 10.62
CA THR A 11 20.98 36.23 9.68
C THR A 11 21.31 36.83 8.32
N LEU A 12 20.82 36.16 7.28
CA LEU A 12 20.94 36.49 5.86
C LEU A 12 19.78 37.42 5.46
N THR A 13 20.07 38.60 4.90
CA THR A 13 19.06 39.36 4.14
C THR A 13 19.65 39.93 2.86
N SER A 14 19.31 39.24 1.76
CA SER A 14 18.96 39.75 0.43
C SER A 14 19.89 40.75 -0.26
N PHE A 15 20.64 40.26 -1.25
CA PHE A 15 21.06 41.02 -2.44
C PHE A 15 20.55 40.23 -3.66
N VAL A 16 19.52 40.73 -4.35
CA VAL A 16 19.62 41.53 -5.59
C VAL A 16 20.32 40.74 -6.72
N CYS A 17 19.59 40.38 -7.78
CA CYS A 17 19.65 41.09 -9.07
C CYS A 17 19.15 40.25 -10.27
N CYS A 18 18.53 40.98 -11.21
CA CYS A 18 18.56 40.82 -12.66
C CYS A 18 17.82 39.68 -13.38
N SER A 19 16.69 40.09 -13.96
CA SER A 19 16.32 40.06 -15.39
C SER A 19 16.81 38.94 -16.33
N SER A 20 15.81 38.39 -17.02
CA SER A 20 15.80 37.61 -18.26
C SER A 20 17.00 37.73 -19.18
N LEU A 21 17.58 36.57 -19.50
CA LEU A 21 18.14 36.21 -20.80
C LEU A 21 17.67 34.78 -21.12
N HIS A 22 16.95 34.62 -22.23
CA HIS A 22 16.55 33.32 -22.76
C HIS A 22 17.75 32.59 -23.34
N SER A 23 18.01 31.37 -22.85
CA SER A 23 18.60 30.29 -23.63
C SER A 23 18.32 28.94 -22.95
N VAL A 24 17.42 28.18 -23.58
CA VAL A 24 17.14 26.73 -23.50
C VAL A 24 17.83 25.95 -22.36
N PRO A 25 17.09 25.45 -21.35
CA PRO A 25 17.52 24.28 -20.61
C PRO A 25 17.03 23.01 -21.32
N LYS A 26 17.95 22.06 -21.48
CA LYS A 26 17.64 20.66 -21.79
C LYS A 26 16.76 20.15 -20.65
N ASN A 27 15.50 19.82 -20.95
CA ASN A 27 14.71 19.02 -20.03
C ASN A 27 15.16 17.58 -20.22
N ASP A 28 15.74 17.03 -19.16
CA ASP A 28 15.99 15.61 -18.96
C ASP A 28 14.70 14.81 -19.23
N PRO A 29 14.78 13.53 -19.66
CA PRO A 29 13.58 12.71 -19.84
C PRO A 29 12.90 12.55 -18.48
N GLU A 30 11.83 13.32 -18.30
CA GLU A 30 10.89 13.21 -17.21
C GLU A 30 10.38 11.76 -17.18
N MET A 31 10.71 11.07 -16.09
CA MET A 31 10.19 9.76 -15.75
C MET A 31 8.67 9.80 -15.91
N THR A 32 8.17 9.05 -16.89
CA THR A 32 6.76 8.78 -17.05
C THR A 32 6.28 8.11 -15.77
N GLU A 33 5.56 8.87 -14.96
CA GLU A 33 4.78 8.35 -13.84
C GLU A 33 3.82 7.32 -14.43
N ALA A 34 4.08 6.05 -14.14
CA ALA A 34 3.21 4.96 -14.52
C ALA A 34 1.89 5.19 -13.78
N THR A 35 0.89 5.71 -14.52
CA THR A 35 -0.48 5.82 -14.03
C THR A 35 -0.96 4.41 -13.68
N GLU A 36 -0.97 4.09 -12.38
CA GLU A 36 -1.67 2.91 -11.89
C GLU A 36 -3.15 3.05 -12.28
N PRO A 37 -3.76 2.02 -12.88
CA PRO A 37 -5.16 2.10 -13.28
C PRO A 37 -6.00 2.33 -12.04
N GLU A 38 -6.73 3.44 -12.05
CA GLU A 38 -7.66 3.86 -11.00
C GLU A 38 -8.67 2.73 -10.77
N ARG A 39 -8.44 1.94 -9.71
CA ARG A 39 -9.39 0.90 -9.30
C ARG A 39 -10.64 1.62 -8.83
N SER A 40 -11.70 1.59 -9.64
CA SER A 40 -13.03 2.06 -9.26
C SER A 40 -13.39 1.48 -7.90
N VAL A 41 -13.36 2.32 -6.86
CA VAL A 41 -13.81 1.97 -5.52
C VAL A 41 -15.32 2.05 -5.55
N ILE A 42 -15.96 1.02 -6.09
CA ILE A 42 -17.38 0.79 -5.86
C ILE A 42 -17.50 0.53 -4.35
N PRO A 43 -18.24 1.35 -3.59
CA PRO A 43 -18.51 1.06 -2.19
C PRO A 43 -19.09 -0.36 -2.11
N PRO A 44 -18.60 -1.24 -1.21
CA PRO A 44 -19.17 -2.57 -1.12
C PRO A 44 -20.65 -2.43 -0.78
N GLU A 45 -21.52 -2.85 -1.69
CA GLU A 45 -22.91 -3.15 -1.38
C GLU A 45 -22.88 -4.10 -0.18
N ILE A 46 -23.32 -3.63 1.00
CA ILE A 46 -23.34 -4.44 2.22
C ILE A 46 -24.51 -5.41 2.07
N GLY A 47 -24.29 -6.47 1.29
CA GLY A 47 -25.19 -7.60 1.19
C GLY A 47 -25.35 -8.30 2.55
N PRO A 48 -26.28 -9.26 2.67
CA PRO A 48 -26.38 -10.08 3.87
C PRO A 48 -25.01 -10.72 4.11
N GLY A 49 -24.43 -10.49 5.30
CA GLY A 49 -23.10 -10.99 5.66
C GLY A 49 -22.98 -12.52 5.55
N TYR A 50 -21.75 -13.02 5.66
CA TYR A 50 -21.46 -14.45 5.56
C TYR A 50 -21.55 -15.13 6.92
N THR A 51 -22.19 -16.30 6.95
CA THR A 51 -22.20 -17.23 8.09
C THR A 51 -21.59 -18.53 7.61
N ILE A 52 -20.44 -18.90 8.15
CA ILE A 52 -19.67 -20.07 7.72
C ILE A 52 -19.37 -20.98 8.90
N ASN A 53 -19.55 -22.28 8.68
CA ASN A 53 -19.26 -23.32 9.67
C ASN A 53 -18.47 -24.43 8.99
N PHE A 54 -17.23 -24.62 9.43
CA PHE A 54 -16.33 -25.68 8.97
C PHE A 54 -15.91 -26.50 10.18
N ASN A 55 -15.89 -27.82 10.04
CA ASN A 55 -15.47 -28.73 11.11
C ASN A 55 -14.28 -29.57 10.63
N ASN A 56 -13.11 -29.33 11.23
CA ASN A 56 -11.88 -30.06 10.94
C ASN A 56 -11.54 -30.14 9.44
N VAL A 57 -11.63 -29.01 8.75
CA VAL A 57 -11.38 -28.86 7.30
C VAL A 57 -9.95 -28.39 7.08
N SER A 58 -9.32 -28.77 5.96
CA SER A 58 -7.98 -28.28 5.65
C SER A 58 -7.98 -26.74 5.55
N ILE A 59 -6.98 -26.07 6.14
CA ILE A 59 -6.85 -24.62 5.99
C ILE A 59 -6.74 -24.19 4.51
N ILE A 60 -6.17 -25.03 3.64
CA ILE A 60 -6.07 -24.75 2.21
C ILE A 60 -7.46 -24.68 1.56
N GLU A 61 -8.39 -25.54 1.98
CA GLU A 61 -9.77 -25.51 1.49
C GLU A 61 -10.51 -24.27 1.99
N TYR A 62 -10.27 -23.88 3.24
CA TYR A 62 -10.79 -22.63 3.79
C TYR A 62 -10.27 -21.40 3.02
N VAL A 63 -8.96 -21.30 2.76
CA VAL A 63 -8.37 -20.20 1.99
C VAL A 63 -8.94 -20.14 0.57
N LYS A 64 -9.12 -21.30 -0.10
CA LYS A 64 -9.77 -21.37 -1.41
C LYS A 64 -11.23 -20.92 -1.37
N PHE A 65 -11.95 -21.24 -0.29
CA PHE A 65 -13.31 -20.76 -0.09
C PHE A 65 -13.33 -19.24 0.08
N ILE A 66 -12.47 -18.67 0.94
CA ILE A 66 -12.35 -17.22 1.14
C ILE A 66 -11.97 -16.51 -0.17
N SER A 67 -11.05 -17.08 -0.94
CA SER A 67 -10.65 -16.56 -2.25
C SER A 67 -11.84 -16.34 -3.19
N LYS A 68 -12.77 -17.31 -3.23
CA LYS A 68 -13.97 -17.24 -4.08
C LYS A 68 -14.94 -16.15 -3.63
N ILE A 69 -15.21 -16.06 -2.33
CA ILE A 69 -16.18 -15.07 -1.82
C ILE A 69 -15.62 -13.66 -1.77
N ALA A 70 -14.32 -13.50 -1.52
CA ALA A 70 -13.64 -12.20 -1.53
C ALA A 70 -13.23 -11.73 -2.93
N ASN A 71 -13.28 -12.61 -3.94
CA ASN A 71 -12.74 -12.36 -5.27
C ASN A 71 -11.27 -11.89 -5.21
N LEU A 72 -10.47 -12.52 -4.35
CA LEU A 72 -9.06 -12.25 -4.11
C LEU A 72 -8.24 -13.53 -4.28
N ASN A 73 -7.03 -13.40 -4.82
CA ASN A 73 -6.09 -14.51 -4.93
C ASN A 73 -5.09 -14.47 -3.77
N PHE A 74 -4.83 -15.61 -3.14
CA PHE A 74 -3.84 -15.77 -2.09
C PHE A 74 -2.64 -16.57 -2.60
N ILE A 75 -1.44 -16.10 -2.30
CA ILE A 75 -0.18 -16.81 -2.57
C ILE A 75 0.35 -17.32 -1.23
N TYR A 76 0.61 -18.61 -1.12
CA TYR A 76 1.09 -19.27 0.10
C TYR A 76 1.96 -20.48 -0.26
N ASP A 77 2.87 -20.89 0.63
CA ASP A 77 3.53 -22.20 0.55
C ASP A 77 2.62 -23.23 1.22
N GLU A 78 2.30 -24.33 0.52
CA GLU A 78 1.46 -25.39 1.05
C GLU A 78 2.05 -26.07 2.28
N LYS A 79 3.39 -26.10 2.41
CA LYS A 79 4.08 -26.76 3.53
C LYS A 79 3.79 -26.09 4.87
N ASP A 80 3.55 -24.78 4.85
CA ASP A 80 3.25 -24.00 6.06
C ASP A 80 1.78 -24.13 6.49
N LEU A 81 0.94 -24.72 5.63
CA LEU A 81 -0.50 -24.83 5.79
C LEU A 81 -0.98 -26.28 5.99
N GLN A 82 -0.14 -27.15 6.53
CA GLN A 82 -0.44 -28.57 6.78
C GLN A 82 -1.21 -28.77 8.11
N PHE A 83 -2.31 -28.04 8.29
CA PHE A 83 -3.18 -28.16 9.46
C PHE A 83 -4.66 -27.99 9.11
N ASN A 84 -5.51 -28.40 10.03
CA ASN A 84 -6.95 -28.30 9.91
C ASN A 84 -7.50 -27.18 10.79
N VAL A 85 -8.67 -26.66 10.41
CA VAL A 85 -9.41 -25.64 11.15
C VAL A 85 -10.86 -26.06 11.37
N THR A 86 -11.39 -25.62 12.51
CA THR A 86 -12.82 -25.56 12.79
C THR A 86 -13.17 -24.08 12.92
N ILE A 87 -14.11 -23.62 12.10
CA ILE A 87 -14.59 -22.23 12.08
C ILE A 87 -16.08 -22.29 12.41
N VAL A 88 -16.52 -21.46 13.35
CA VAL A 88 -17.95 -21.32 13.70
C VAL A 88 -18.29 -19.84 13.68
N SER A 89 -19.32 -19.48 12.92
CA SER A 89 -19.86 -18.11 12.93
C SER A 89 -20.99 -18.03 13.94
N GLU A 90 -20.84 -17.18 14.96
CA GLU A 90 -21.94 -16.88 15.90
C GLU A 90 -23.00 -16.00 15.22
N GLU A 91 -22.55 -15.04 14.40
CA GLU A 91 -23.40 -14.12 13.64
C GLU A 91 -22.83 -13.93 12.23
N ALA A 92 -23.64 -13.38 11.32
CA ALA A 92 -23.20 -13.03 9.97
C ALA A 92 -22.23 -11.84 10.00
N THR A 93 -21.11 -11.93 9.28
CA THR A 93 -20.12 -10.85 9.18
C THR A 93 -19.87 -10.44 7.74
N SER A 94 -19.51 -9.17 7.53
CA SER A 94 -18.95 -8.73 6.25
C SER A 94 -17.58 -9.38 6.02
N LEU A 95 -17.14 -9.35 4.75
CA LEU A 95 -15.76 -9.64 4.38
C LEU A 95 -14.81 -8.55 4.87
#